data_AF-A0A7J8K7S2-F1
#
_entry.id   AF-A0A7J8K7S2-F1
#
_cell.length_a   1.000
_cell.length_b   1.000
_cell.length_c   1.000
_cell.angle_alpha   90.00
_cell.angle_beta   90.00
_cell.angle_gamma   90.00
#
_symmetry.space_group_name_H-M   'P 1'
#
loop_
_entity.id
_entity.type
_entity.pdbx_description
1 polymer ?
#
loop_
_entity_poly.entity_id
_entity_poly.type
_entity_poly.pdbx_seq_one_letter_code
_entity_poly.pdbx_strand_id
1 'polypeptide(L)'
;MLGSPEVRLRMSSLYVFNPIFGKWSQVAPPVLKRPILQSLLLPIMDQDYAKVLLLIDDEYKVTAFPATRNVLRQLHELAPSIFFYLVDAEQGRLCGYRLRKDLTTELSWELTIPPEVQRIVKVKGKRSSEHVHSQGRVMGDRSVLYKSLNPNLLAVVTESTDVHHERTFIGIFLVDGVTGRIIHSSVQRKARGPVHIVHSENWVVYQYWNTKARRNEFTALELYEGTEQYNATAFSSLDRPQLPQVLQQSYIFPSSISAMEVTITERGITSRHLLIGLPSGAILSLPKALLDPRRPEIPTEQSREENLIPYSPDVQIHAERFINYNQTVSRMRGIYTAPSGLESTCLVVAYGLDIYQTRVYPSKQFDVLKDDYDYVLISSVLFGLVFATMITKRLAQVKLLNRAWR
;
A
#
# COMPACT_ATOMS: atom_id res chain seq x y z
N MET A 1 -37.53 -11.86 -26.40
CA MET A 1 -36.75 -12.93 -25.76
C MET A 1 -35.29 -12.65 -26.03
N LEU A 2 -34.61 -11.97 -25.12
CA LEU A 2 -33.16 -11.70 -25.20
C LEU A 2 -32.55 -12.49 -24.04
N GLY A 3 -31.72 -13.46 -24.39
CA GLY A 3 -31.16 -14.45 -23.48
C GLY A 3 -30.36 -13.82 -22.33
N SER A 4 -30.48 -14.48 -21.18
CA SER A 4 -29.60 -14.34 -20.03
C SER A 4 -28.13 -14.32 -20.45
N PRO A 5 -27.26 -13.51 -19.81
CA PRO A 5 -25.83 -13.57 -20.06
C PRO A 5 -25.31 -14.89 -19.49
N GLU A 6 -25.10 -15.88 -20.37
CA GLU A 6 -24.24 -17.02 -20.05
C GLU A 6 -22.87 -16.48 -19.64
N VAL A 7 -22.46 -16.77 -18.40
CA VAL A 7 -21.10 -16.59 -17.92
C VAL A 7 -20.21 -17.46 -18.80
N ARG A 8 -19.66 -16.89 -19.87
CA ARG A 8 -18.64 -17.54 -20.70
C ARG A 8 -17.43 -17.82 -19.82
N LEU A 9 -17.30 -19.04 -19.34
CA LEU A 9 -16.08 -19.57 -18.72
C LEU A 9 -14.96 -19.48 -19.78
N ARG A 10 -14.24 -18.36 -19.78
CA ARG A 10 -13.12 -18.13 -20.70
C ARG A 10 -11.98 -19.04 -20.27
N MET A 11 -11.51 -19.89 -21.19
CA MET A 11 -10.28 -20.65 -20.96
C MET A 11 -9.13 -19.70 -20.65
N SER A 12 -8.37 -20.02 -19.59
CA SER A 12 -7.20 -19.26 -19.18
C SER A 12 -5.96 -19.77 -19.92
N SER A 13 -4.97 -18.91 -20.14
CA SER A 13 -3.70 -19.29 -20.76
C SER A 13 -2.55 -18.64 -20.01
N LEU A 14 -1.45 -19.37 -19.81
CA LEU A 14 -0.26 -18.88 -19.14
C LEU A 14 0.83 -18.59 -20.18
N TYR A 15 1.31 -17.35 -20.19
CA TYR A 15 2.32 -16.86 -21.12
C TYR A 15 3.60 -16.52 -20.34
N VAL A 16 4.70 -17.19 -20.69
CA VAL A 16 6.00 -17.03 -20.00
C VAL A 16 7.02 -16.48 -20.98
N PHE A 17 7.54 -15.30 -20.68
CA PHE A 17 8.46 -14.59 -21.56
C PHE A 17 9.49 -13.80 -20.76
N ASN A 18 10.61 -13.46 -21.41
CA ASN A 18 11.62 -12.58 -20.85
C ASN A 18 11.18 -11.11 -21.01
N PRO A 19 10.98 -10.35 -19.92
CA PRO A 19 10.47 -8.98 -20.00
C PRO A 19 11.48 -7.98 -20.59
N ILE A 20 12.77 -8.32 -20.69
CA ILE A 20 13.81 -7.44 -21.25
C ILE A 20 13.84 -7.53 -22.79
N PHE A 21 13.76 -8.73 -23.33
CA PHE A 21 13.90 -8.97 -24.77
C PHE A 21 12.58 -9.27 -25.49
N GLY A 22 11.49 -9.49 -24.75
CA GLY A 22 10.18 -9.84 -25.30
C GLY A 22 10.11 -11.23 -25.95
N LYS A 23 11.14 -12.07 -25.77
CA LYS A 23 11.17 -13.44 -26.31
C LYS A 23 10.47 -14.42 -25.38
N TRP A 24 9.75 -15.38 -25.97
CA TRP A 24 9.19 -16.51 -25.25
C TRP A 24 10.27 -17.30 -24.52
N SER A 25 10.02 -17.66 -23.27
CA SER A 25 10.93 -18.53 -22.52
C SER A 25 10.87 -19.96 -23.08
N GLN A 26 11.99 -20.68 -23.02
CA GLN A 26 12.06 -22.07 -23.50
C GLN A 26 11.27 -23.05 -22.62
N VAL A 27 10.95 -22.65 -21.38
CA VAL A 27 10.11 -23.44 -20.47
C VAL A 27 8.66 -23.43 -20.93
N ALA A 28 8.11 -24.61 -21.20
CA ALA A 28 6.71 -24.76 -21.59
C ALA A 28 5.80 -24.62 -20.35
N PRO A 29 4.88 -23.64 -20.32
CA PRO A 29 3.90 -23.54 -19.24
C PRO A 29 2.89 -24.71 -19.29
N PRO A 30 2.29 -25.09 -18.15
CA PRO A 30 1.28 -26.13 -18.11
C PRO A 30 0.03 -25.71 -18.90
N VAL A 31 -0.57 -26.67 -19.60
CA VAL A 31 -1.85 -26.47 -20.29
C VAL A 31 -2.97 -26.43 -19.25
N LEU A 32 -3.61 -25.27 -19.13
CA LEU A 32 -4.73 -25.05 -18.23
C LEU A 32 -6.01 -25.59 -18.89
N LYS A 33 -6.44 -26.79 -18.48
CA LYS A 33 -7.64 -27.45 -19.02
C LYS A 33 -8.95 -26.81 -18.54
N ARG A 34 -8.88 -26.03 -17.47
CA ARG A 34 -10.02 -25.49 -16.75
C ARG A 34 -9.88 -23.98 -16.53
N PRO A 35 -10.98 -23.25 -16.32
CA PRO A 35 -10.95 -21.85 -15.95
C PRO A 35 -10.24 -21.64 -14.62
N ILE A 36 -9.35 -20.66 -14.56
CA ILE A 36 -8.66 -20.27 -13.33
C ILE A 36 -9.46 -19.20 -12.60
N LEU A 37 -9.73 -19.41 -11.31
CA LEU A 37 -10.46 -18.48 -10.46
C LEU A 37 -9.54 -17.40 -9.88
N GLN A 38 -8.35 -17.78 -9.42
CA GLN A 38 -7.38 -16.87 -8.80
C GLN A 38 -5.95 -17.41 -8.94
N SER A 39 -4.98 -16.52 -8.77
CA SER A 39 -3.56 -16.86 -8.70
C SER A 39 -2.90 -16.26 -7.47
N LEU A 40 -1.95 -16.98 -6.88
CA LEU A 40 -1.14 -16.51 -5.74
C LEU A 40 0.34 -16.73 -6.05
N LEU A 41 1.14 -15.66 -5.96
CA LEU A 41 2.60 -15.75 -6.08
C LEU A 41 3.20 -15.93 -4.69
N LEU A 42 3.88 -17.05 -4.47
CA LEU A 42 4.54 -17.34 -3.21
C LEU A 42 5.97 -16.78 -3.18
N PRO A 43 6.50 -16.44 -1.99
CA PRO A 43 7.87 -16.00 -1.84
C PRO A 43 8.89 -17.15 -1.92
N ILE A 44 8.44 -18.41 -1.84
CA ILE A 44 9.31 -19.57 -1.98
C ILE A 44 9.88 -19.64 -3.40
N MET A 45 11.13 -20.07 -3.49
CA MET A 45 11.87 -20.14 -4.73
C MET A 45 12.33 -21.56 -5.01
N ASP A 46 12.34 -21.91 -6.29
CA ASP A 46 13.03 -23.10 -6.75
C ASP A 46 14.56 -22.88 -6.80
N GLN A 47 15.30 -23.94 -7.17
CA GLN A 47 16.75 -23.94 -7.35
C GLN A 47 17.22 -22.87 -8.34
N ASP A 48 16.38 -22.52 -9.32
CA ASP A 48 16.63 -21.49 -10.33
C ASP A 48 16.21 -20.08 -9.89
N TYR A 49 15.95 -19.86 -8.59
CA TYR A 49 15.45 -18.60 -8.02
C TYR A 49 14.09 -18.13 -8.58
N ALA A 50 13.37 -19.00 -9.29
CA ALA A 50 12.01 -18.76 -9.76
C ALA A 50 11.02 -18.89 -8.61
N LYS A 51 10.23 -17.83 -8.38
CA LYS A 51 9.12 -17.84 -7.42
C LYS A 51 8.00 -18.75 -7.89
N VAL A 52 7.37 -19.45 -6.94
CA VAL A 52 6.27 -20.38 -7.24
C VAL A 52 4.95 -19.64 -7.39
N LEU A 53 4.30 -19.81 -8.54
CA LEU A 53 2.95 -19.36 -8.81
C LEU A 53 1.97 -20.52 -8.59
N LEU A 54 0.97 -20.31 -7.75
CA LEU A 54 -0.16 -21.22 -7.57
C LEU A 54 -1.39 -20.67 -8.29
N LEU A 55 -2.09 -21.53 -9.02
CA LEU A 55 -3.32 -21.22 -9.73
C LEU A 55 -4.42 -22.15 -9.23
N ILE A 56 -5.55 -21.60 -8.79
CA ILE A 56 -6.71 -22.38 -8.35
C ILE A 56 -7.75 -22.42 -9.47
N ASP A 57 -8.21 -23.62 -9.81
CA ASP A 57 -9.24 -23.85 -10.84
C ASP A 57 -10.67 -23.82 -10.26
N ASP A 58 -11.67 -23.98 -11.13
CA ASP A 58 -13.10 -24.06 -10.78
C ASP A 58 -13.51 -25.35 -10.04
N GLU A 59 -12.66 -26.37 -10.00
CA GLU A 59 -12.80 -27.56 -9.13
C GLU A 59 -12.06 -27.40 -7.79
N TYR A 60 -11.51 -26.21 -7.52
CA TYR A 60 -10.71 -25.91 -6.34
C TYR A 60 -9.45 -26.76 -6.19
N LYS A 61 -8.91 -27.26 -7.31
CA LYS A 61 -7.59 -27.90 -7.38
C LYS A 61 -6.53 -26.86 -7.72
N VAL A 62 -5.33 -27.06 -7.16
CA VAL A 62 -4.23 -26.12 -7.34
C VAL A 62 -3.20 -26.67 -8.30
N THR A 63 -2.83 -25.86 -9.28
CA THR A 63 -1.70 -26.11 -10.16
C THR A 63 -0.54 -25.19 -9.79
N ALA A 64 0.65 -25.77 -9.59
CA ALA A 64 1.86 -25.03 -9.26
C ALA A 64 2.73 -24.83 -10.51
N PHE A 65 3.38 -23.67 -10.61
CA PHE A 65 4.34 -23.37 -11.67
C PHE A 65 5.51 -22.54 -11.10
N PRO A 66 6.77 -23.00 -11.21
CA PRO A 66 7.23 -24.30 -11.75
C PRO A 66 6.85 -25.50 -10.87
N ALA A 67 6.57 -26.66 -11.48
CA ALA A 67 6.19 -27.91 -10.78
C ALA A 67 7.37 -28.89 -10.64
N THR A 68 8.53 -28.42 -10.15
CA THR A 68 9.69 -29.29 -9.93
C THR A 68 9.54 -30.13 -8.66
N ARG A 69 10.28 -31.23 -8.54
CA ARG A 69 10.26 -32.10 -7.35
C ARG A 69 10.62 -31.34 -6.06
N ASN A 70 11.52 -30.36 -6.16
CA ASN A 70 11.92 -29.54 -5.02
C ASN A 70 10.77 -28.63 -4.56
N VAL A 71 10.09 -27.96 -5.50
CA VAL A 71 8.90 -27.13 -5.21
C VAL A 71 7.80 -27.97 -4.59
N LEU A 72 7.50 -29.16 -5.13
CA LEU A 72 6.45 -30.03 -4.59
C LEU A 72 6.76 -30.49 -3.16
N ARG A 73 8.03 -30.78 -2.84
CA ARG A 73 8.45 -31.09 -1.47
C ARG A 73 8.25 -29.89 -0.53
N GLN A 74 8.68 -28.70 -0.93
CA GLN A 74 8.49 -27.49 -0.13
C GLN A 74 7.01 -27.16 0.08
N LEU A 75 6.18 -27.31 -0.96
CA LEU A 75 4.73 -27.13 -0.86
C LEU A 75 4.10 -28.16 0.08
N HIS A 76 4.55 -29.41 0.08
CA HIS A 76 4.05 -30.42 1.01
C HIS A 76 4.35 -30.08 2.49
N GLU A 77 5.46 -29.41 2.77
CA GLU A 77 5.81 -28.92 4.11
C GLU A 77 5.02 -27.66 4.51
N LEU A 78 4.82 -26.73 3.57
CA LEU A 78 4.21 -25.42 3.82
C LEU A 78 2.70 -25.35 3.52
N ALA A 79 2.10 -26.39 2.94
CA ALA A 79 0.70 -26.44 2.54
C ALA A 79 -0.29 -25.87 3.58
N PRO A 80 -0.26 -26.29 4.86
CA PRO A 80 -1.26 -25.82 5.83
C PRO A 80 -1.15 -24.32 6.16
N SER A 81 -0.07 -23.66 5.78
CA SER A 81 0.15 -22.22 5.96
C SER A 81 -0.27 -21.39 4.74
N ILE A 82 -0.69 -22.02 3.64
CA ILE A 82 -1.12 -21.35 2.41
C ILE A 82 -2.65 -21.29 2.36
N PHE A 83 -3.17 -20.08 2.24
CA PHE A 83 -4.60 -19.79 2.18
C PHE A 83 -4.93 -19.01 0.92
N PHE A 84 -6.06 -19.34 0.30
CA PHE A 84 -6.67 -18.61 -0.80
C PHE A 84 -7.96 -17.95 -0.31
N TYR A 85 -8.34 -16.84 -0.92
CA TYR A 85 -9.64 -16.21 -0.69
C TYR A 85 -10.29 -15.90 -2.05
N LEU A 86 -11.48 -16.45 -2.25
CA LEU A 86 -12.28 -16.24 -3.46
C LEU A 86 -13.44 -15.31 -3.14
N VAL A 87 -13.74 -14.40 -4.06
CA VAL A 87 -14.80 -13.40 -3.91
C VAL A 87 -15.73 -13.49 -5.11
N ASP A 88 -16.95 -13.94 -4.86
CA ASP A 88 -18.05 -13.90 -5.82
C ASP A 88 -18.92 -12.67 -5.52
N ALA A 89 -18.76 -11.64 -6.35
CA ALA A 89 -19.51 -10.39 -6.20
C ALA A 89 -20.98 -10.50 -6.62
N GLU A 90 -21.35 -11.48 -7.43
CA GLU A 90 -22.74 -11.68 -7.90
C GLU A 90 -23.59 -12.33 -6.80
N GLN A 91 -23.04 -13.35 -6.14
CA GLN A 91 -23.69 -14.02 -5.01
C GLN A 91 -23.42 -13.34 -3.66
N GLY A 92 -22.46 -12.41 -3.62
CA GLY A 92 -22.02 -11.76 -2.38
C GLY A 92 -21.27 -12.72 -1.45
N ARG A 93 -20.59 -13.75 -1.98
CA ARG A 93 -19.90 -14.78 -1.19
C ARG A 93 -18.39 -14.53 -1.15
N LEU A 94 -17.81 -14.60 0.04
CA LEU A 94 -16.36 -14.64 0.25
C LEU A 94 -16.02 -15.96 0.90
N CYS A 95 -15.17 -16.75 0.26
CA CYS A 95 -14.78 -18.08 0.74
C CYS A 95 -13.27 -18.14 0.92
N GLY A 96 -12.82 -18.66 2.06
CA GLY A 96 -11.41 -18.96 2.32
C GLY A 96 -11.13 -20.43 2.17
N TYR A 97 -10.07 -20.77 1.42
CA TYR A 97 -9.65 -22.14 1.18
C TYR A 97 -8.23 -22.37 1.70
N ARG A 98 -8.01 -23.47 2.41
CA ARG A 98 -6.68 -23.89 2.86
C ARG A 98 -6.10 -24.93 1.90
N LEU A 99 -4.81 -24.81 1.58
CA LEU A 99 -4.12 -25.78 0.74
C LEU A 99 -3.80 -27.06 1.53
N ARG A 100 -4.10 -28.22 0.94
CA ARG A 100 -3.71 -29.53 1.45
C ARG A 100 -2.43 -30.03 0.78
N LYS A 101 -1.82 -31.04 1.39
CA LYS A 101 -0.54 -31.64 0.97
C LYS A 101 -0.57 -32.27 -0.42
N ASP A 102 -1.75 -32.67 -0.89
CA ASP A 102 -2.01 -33.26 -2.19
C ASP A 102 -2.38 -32.20 -3.27
N LEU A 103 -2.19 -30.91 -2.98
CA LEU A 103 -2.57 -29.78 -3.85
C LEU A 103 -4.09 -29.67 -4.10
N THR A 104 -4.89 -30.32 -3.27
CA THR A 104 -6.33 -30.02 -3.17
C THR A 104 -6.54 -28.87 -2.18
N THR A 105 -7.72 -28.28 -2.19
CA THR A 105 -8.09 -27.28 -1.19
C THR A 105 -9.28 -27.74 -0.36
N GLU A 106 -9.35 -27.23 0.86
CA GLU A 106 -10.51 -27.41 1.73
C GLU A 106 -11.09 -26.06 2.13
N LEU A 107 -12.42 -25.98 2.18
CA LEU A 107 -13.11 -24.79 2.65
C LEU A 107 -12.83 -24.59 4.13
N SER A 108 -12.24 -23.44 4.47
CA SER A 108 -11.88 -23.08 5.85
C SER A 108 -12.90 -22.14 6.48
N TRP A 109 -13.37 -21.14 5.73
CA TRP A 109 -14.35 -20.16 6.20
C TRP A 109 -15.20 -19.65 5.04
N GLU A 110 -16.41 -19.19 5.36
CA GLU A 110 -17.33 -18.61 4.41
C GLU A 110 -18.05 -17.41 5.04
N LEU A 111 -18.11 -16.31 4.30
CA LEU A 111 -18.83 -15.10 4.66
C LEU A 111 -19.78 -14.73 3.53
N THR A 112 -21.03 -14.44 3.88
CA THR A 112 -22.08 -14.03 2.95
C THR A 112 -22.48 -12.59 3.22
N ILE A 113 -22.46 -11.78 2.17
CA ILE A 113 -22.97 -10.41 2.15
C ILE A 113 -24.25 -10.43 1.30
N PRO A 114 -25.42 -10.11 1.87
CA PRO A 114 -26.69 -10.27 1.17
C PRO A 114 -26.76 -9.35 -0.07
N PRO A 115 -26.80 -9.93 -1.29
CA PRO A 115 -26.77 -9.17 -2.53
C PRO A 115 -28.05 -8.37 -2.77
N GLU A 116 -29.15 -8.67 -2.05
CA GLU A 116 -30.37 -7.87 -2.15
C GLU A 116 -30.17 -6.45 -1.60
N VAL A 117 -29.25 -6.28 -0.64
CA VAL A 117 -29.03 -5.02 0.09
C VAL A 117 -27.70 -4.38 -0.28
N GLN A 118 -26.65 -5.16 -0.49
CA GLN A 118 -25.30 -4.66 -0.73
C GLN A 118 -24.58 -5.48 -1.80
N ARG A 119 -23.87 -4.80 -2.70
CA ARG A 119 -23.03 -5.43 -3.72
C ARG A 119 -21.56 -5.14 -3.44
N ILE A 120 -20.70 -6.16 -3.55
CA ILE A 120 -19.26 -6.00 -3.43
C ILE A 120 -18.73 -5.28 -4.67
N VAL A 121 -17.96 -4.21 -4.47
CA VAL A 121 -17.41 -3.40 -5.57
C VAL A 121 -15.90 -3.53 -5.67
N LYS A 122 -15.20 -3.58 -4.52
CA LYS A 122 -13.74 -3.70 -4.49
C LYS A 122 -13.29 -4.54 -3.30
N VAL A 123 -12.23 -5.32 -3.51
CA VAL A 123 -11.47 -6.00 -2.46
C VAL A 123 -10.01 -5.62 -2.62
N LYS A 124 -9.39 -5.10 -1.55
CA LYS A 124 -7.99 -4.66 -1.54
C LYS A 124 -7.24 -5.27 -0.36
N GLY A 125 -6.31 -6.15 -0.67
CA GLY A 125 -5.23 -6.57 0.24
C GLY A 125 -4.04 -5.61 0.20
N LYS A 126 -3.12 -5.77 1.15
CA LYS A 126 -1.84 -5.07 1.15
C LYS A 126 -0.92 -5.60 0.05
N ARG A 127 0.06 -4.80 -0.36
CA ARG A 127 1.08 -5.26 -1.32
C ARG A 127 2.07 -6.16 -0.57
N SER A 128 2.30 -7.38 -1.08
CA SER A 128 3.26 -8.32 -0.48
C SER A 128 4.72 -7.83 -0.50
N SER A 129 5.05 -6.84 -1.33
CA SER A 129 6.39 -6.25 -1.43
C SER A 129 6.60 -5.04 -0.51
N GLU A 130 5.58 -4.63 0.24
CA GLU A 130 5.65 -3.50 1.16
C GLU A 130 6.35 -3.91 2.45
N HIS A 131 7.29 -3.09 2.91
CA HIS A 131 7.91 -3.22 4.23
C HIS A 131 7.50 -2.05 5.13
N VAL A 132 7.42 -2.33 6.43
CA VAL A 132 7.08 -1.35 7.47
C VAL A 132 8.30 -1.19 8.37
N HIS A 133 8.89 0.01 8.38
CA HIS A 133 10.09 0.28 9.17
C HIS A 133 9.79 0.34 10.67
N SER A 134 8.75 1.09 11.08
CA SER A 134 8.39 1.25 12.49
C SER A 134 7.11 0.49 12.84
N GLN A 135 7.24 -0.44 13.79
CA GLN A 135 6.16 -1.28 14.33
C GLN A 135 5.22 -0.50 15.28
N GLY A 136 5.70 0.60 15.85
CA GLY A 136 4.92 1.46 16.73
C GLY A 136 5.06 2.94 16.36
N ARG A 137 4.25 3.76 17.00
CA ARG A 137 4.31 5.22 16.94
C ARG A 137 4.59 5.75 18.33
N VAL A 138 5.54 6.67 18.45
CA VAL A 138 5.86 7.33 19.73
C VAL A 138 4.77 8.36 20.04
N MET A 139 4.29 8.33 21.27
CA MET A 139 3.28 9.23 21.83
C MET A 139 3.96 10.39 22.56
N GLY A 140 3.20 11.45 22.87
CA GLY A 140 3.75 12.64 23.54
C GLY A 140 4.36 12.32 24.90
N ASP A 141 3.72 11.44 25.66
CA ASP A 141 4.20 10.95 26.95
C ASP A 141 5.39 9.96 26.87
N ARG A 142 6.02 9.83 25.69
CA ARG A 142 7.10 8.88 25.37
C ARG A 142 6.68 7.41 25.42
N SER A 143 5.39 7.12 25.56
CA SER A 143 4.87 5.77 25.37
C SER A 143 4.88 5.38 23.89
N VAL A 144 4.69 4.09 23.60
CA VAL A 144 4.63 3.58 22.24
C VAL A 144 3.25 3.00 21.99
N LEU A 145 2.58 3.48 20.94
CA LEU A 145 1.35 2.90 20.43
C LEU A 145 1.67 1.97 19.27
N TYR A 146 1.49 0.67 19.48
CA TYR A 146 1.81 -0.35 18.50
C TYR A 146 0.76 -0.46 17.40
N LYS A 147 1.23 -0.53 16.16
CA LYS A 147 0.39 -0.66 14.98
C LYS A 147 -0.08 -2.10 14.82
N SER A 148 -1.34 -2.30 14.43
CA SER A 148 -1.82 -3.64 14.06
C SER A 148 -1.49 -3.94 12.61
N LEU A 149 -0.43 -4.72 12.40
CA LEU A 149 0.11 -5.04 11.06
C LEU A 149 -0.29 -6.43 10.60
N ASN A 150 -1.58 -6.69 10.48
CA ASN A 150 -2.05 -7.95 9.92
C ASN A 150 -1.71 -8.03 8.41
N PRO A 151 -0.83 -8.95 7.96
CA PRO A 151 -0.43 -9.05 6.54
C PRO A 151 -1.56 -9.63 5.67
N ASN A 152 -2.49 -10.37 6.27
CA ASN A 152 -3.58 -11.07 5.60
C ASN A 152 -4.90 -10.27 5.62
N LEU A 153 -4.86 -9.00 6.01
CA LEU A 153 -6.05 -8.15 6.11
C LEU A 153 -6.54 -7.74 4.72
N LEU A 154 -7.84 -7.91 4.49
CA LEU A 154 -8.54 -7.53 3.28
C LEU A 154 -9.52 -6.40 3.59
N ALA A 155 -9.47 -5.33 2.81
CA ALA A 155 -10.47 -4.27 2.85
C ALA A 155 -11.52 -4.53 1.75
N VAL A 156 -12.72 -4.92 2.16
CA VAL A 156 -13.86 -5.21 1.30
C VAL A 156 -14.80 -4.00 1.31
N VAL A 157 -15.11 -3.48 0.13
CA VAL A 157 -15.99 -2.34 -0.07
C VAL A 157 -17.28 -2.80 -0.71
N THR A 158 -18.40 -2.43 -0.11
CA THR A 158 -19.74 -2.69 -0.63
C THR A 158 -20.50 -1.39 -0.89
N GLU A 159 -21.36 -1.40 -1.91
CA GLU A 159 -22.30 -0.32 -2.19
C GLU A 159 -23.73 -0.85 -2.03
N SER A 160 -24.63 -0.03 -1.51
CA SER A 160 -26.05 -0.40 -1.40
C SER A 160 -26.68 -0.60 -2.77
N THR A 161 -27.61 -1.55 -2.87
CA THR A 161 -28.44 -1.74 -4.06
C THR A 161 -29.47 -0.61 -4.23
N ASP A 162 -29.98 -0.08 -3.10
CA ASP A 162 -30.84 1.10 -3.10
C ASP A 162 -30.02 2.35 -3.45
N VAL A 163 -30.31 2.92 -4.62
CA VAL A 163 -29.62 4.10 -5.16
C VAL A 163 -30.28 5.40 -4.70
N HIS A 164 -31.37 5.34 -3.93
CA HIS A 164 -32.06 6.53 -3.46
C HIS A 164 -31.17 7.37 -2.52
N HIS A 165 -31.06 8.68 -2.78
CA HIS A 165 -30.09 9.57 -2.12
C HIS A 165 -30.15 9.57 -0.58
N GLU A 166 -31.30 9.28 0.02
CA GLU A 166 -31.46 9.24 1.47
C GLU A 166 -31.12 7.89 2.12
N ARG A 167 -31.18 6.83 1.33
CA ARG A 167 -31.04 5.43 1.77
C ARG A 167 -29.74 4.77 1.31
N THR A 168 -29.09 5.34 0.28
CA THR A 168 -27.79 4.87 -0.22
C THR A 168 -26.73 4.89 0.87
N PHE A 169 -25.87 3.88 0.89
CA PHE A 169 -24.76 3.79 1.82
C PHE A 169 -23.60 2.97 1.23
N ILE A 170 -22.42 3.13 1.82
CA ILE A 170 -21.23 2.35 1.52
C ILE A 170 -20.86 1.54 2.76
N GLY A 171 -20.63 0.24 2.59
CA GLY A 171 -20.12 -0.64 3.63
C GLY A 171 -18.62 -0.86 3.48
N ILE A 172 -17.90 -0.86 4.59
CA ILE A 172 -16.48 -1.17 4.66
C ILE A 172 -16.31 -2.30 5.66
N PHE A 173 -15.76 -3.42 5.20
CA PHE A 173 -15.45 -4.58 6.03
C PHE A 173 -13.95 -4.86 5.96
N LEU A 174 -13.28 -4.81 7.11
CA LEU A 174 -11.91 -5.28 7.26
C LEU A 174 -11.98 -6.74 7.71
N VAL A 175 -11.57 -7.66 6.85
CA VAL A 175 -11.70 -9.11 7.05
C VAL A 175 -10.31 -9.73 7.05
N ASP A 176 -10.04 -10.60 8.02
CA ASP A 176 -8.84 -11.43 7.99
C ASP A 176 -8.99 -12.55 6.95
N GLY A 177 -8.09 -12.59 5.95
CA GLY A 177 -8.18 -13.53 4.83
C GLY A 177 -7.88 -15.00 5.20
N VAL A 178 -7.33 -15.27 6.39
CA VAL A 178 -7.02 -16.63 6.85
C VAL A 178 -8.18 -17.22 7.64
N THR A 179 -8.76 -16.44 8.56
CA THR A 179 -9.81 -16.90 9.49
C THR A 179 -11.22 -16.51 9.07
N GLY A 180 -11.39 -15.52 8.19
CA GLY A 180 -12.68 -14.94 7.84
C GLY A 180 -13.25 -14.01 8.92
N ARG A 181 -12.51 -13.76 10.01
CA ARG A 181 -12.96 -12.89 11.10
C ARG A 181 -13.09 -11.45 10.59
N ILE A 182 -14.24 -10.84 10.81
CA ILE A 182 -14.46 -9.41 10.57
C ILE A 182 -13.79 -8.64 11.72
N ILE A 183 -12.72 -7.92 11.39
CA ILE A 183 -11.96 -7.07 12.31
C ILE A 183 -12.69 -5.75 12.56
N HIS A 184 -13.27 -5.19 11.51
CA HIS A 184 -14.04 -3.95 11.58
C HIS A 184 -15.14 -3.95 10.54
N SER A 185 -16.31 -3.41 10.92
CA SER A 185 -17.41 -3.14 10.00
C SER A 185 -17.87 -1.70 10.21
N SER A 186 -17.97 -0.95 9.11
CA SER A 186 -18.42 0.44 9.12
C SER A 186 -19.39 0.68 7.97
N VAL A 187 -20.39 1.51 8.21
CA VAL A 187 -21.41 1.87 7.24
C VAL A 187 -21.48 3.38 7.14
N GLN A 188 -21.09 3.91 5.98
CA GLN A 188 -21.19 5.32 5.67
C GLN A 188 -22.55 5.59 5.02
N ARG A 189 -23.45 6.21 5.79
CA ARG A 189 -24.81 6.55 5.34
C ARG A 189 -24.81 7.75 4.41
N LYS A 190 -25.79 7.80 3.49
CA LYS A 190 -25.97 8.87 2.51
C LYS A 190 -24.69 9.09 1.68
N ALA A 191 -24.09 7.97 1.27
CA ALA A 191 -22.86 7.92 0.51
C ALA A 191 -23.04 7.03 -0.73
N ARG A 192 -22.36 7.40 -1.81
CA ARG A 192 -22.42 6.71 -3.11
C ARG A 192 -21.02 6.63 -3.73
N GLY A 193 -20.79 5.61 -4.55
CA GLY A 193 -19.60 5.47 -5.36
C GLY A 193 -19.50 6.49 -6.52
N PRO A 194 -18.42 6.44 -7.31
CA PRO A 194 -17.38 5.41 -7.28
C PRO A 194 -16.48 5.52 -6.05
N VAL A 195 -16.16 4.37 -5.43
CA VAL A 195 -15.28 4.33 -4.26
C VAL A 195 -13.84 4.06 -4.68
N HIS A 196 -12.91 4.95 -4.32
CA HIS A 196 -11.47 4.72 -4.45
C HIS A 196 -10.90 4.34 -3.08
N ILE A 197 -10.16 3.24 -2.99
CA ILE A 197 -9.62 2.72 -1.72
C ILE A 197 -8.15 2.35 -1.87
N VAL A 198 -7.37 2.71 -0.85
CA VAL A 198 -5.96 2.35 -0.69
C VAL A 198 -5.79 1.71 0.69
N HIS A 199 -5.05 0.60 0.73
CA HIS A 199 -4.74 -0.16 1.94
C HIS A 199 -3.22 -0.35 2.00
N SER A 200 -2.58 0.17 3.04
CA SER A 200 -1.12 0.18 3.21
C SER A 200 -0.78 0.18 4.69
N GLU A 201 0.33 -0.46 5.07
CA GLU A 201 0.80 -0.59 6.46
C GLU A 201 -0.29 -0.99 7.47
N ASN A 202 -0.76 -0.07 8.32
CA ASN A 202 -1.80 -0.25 9.32
C ASN A 202 -3.05 0.60 9.05
N TRP A 203 -3.18 1.16 7.85
CA TRP A 203 -4.20 2.16 7.55
C TRP A 203 -4.92 1.90 6.23
N VAL A 204 -6.16 2.38 6.18
CA VAL A 204 -7.02 2.31 5.01
C VAL A 204 -7.57 3.70 4.76
N VAL A 205 -7.42 4.21 3.54
CA VAL A 205 -8.05 5.46 3.12
C VAL A 205 -8.97 5.14 1.97
N TYR A 206 -10.22 5.54 2.08
CA TYR A 206 -11.17 5.45 0.99
C TYR A 206 -11.90 6.77 0.77
N GLN A 207 -12.30 7.00 -0.48
CA GLN A 207 -13.06 8.15 -0.90
C GLN A 207 -14.42 7.74 -1.44
N TYR A 208 -15.43 8.58 -1.18
CA TYR A 208 -16.79 8.43 -1.68
C TYR A 208 -17.45 9.79 -1.90
N TRP A 209 -18.65 9.76 -2.48
CA TRP A 209 -19.51 10.94 -2.67
C TRP A 209 -20.62 10.98 -1.61
N ASN A 210 -20.67 12.05 -0.81
CA ASN A 210 -21.74 12.28 0.15
C ASN A 210 -22.96 12.90 -0.56
N THR A 211 -24.08 12.19 -0.58
CA THR A 211 -25.31 12.63 -1.27
C THR A 211 -26.07 13.72 -0.52
N LYS A 212 -25.95 13.78 0.81
CA LYS A 212 -26.60 14.81 1.64
C LYS A 212 -25.93 16.18 1.44
N ALA A 213 -24.61 16.22 1.53
CA ALA A 213 -23.82 17.45 1.42
C ALA A 213 -23.37 17.75 -0.03
N ARG A 214 -23.53 16.80 -0.96
CA ARG A 214 -23.14 16.89 -2.38
C ARG A 214 -21.65 17.24 -2.54
N ARG A 215 -20.78 16.47 -1.90
CA ARG A 215 -19.33 16.67 -1.91
C ARG A 215 -18.57 15.35 -1.81
N ASN A 216 -17.30 15.36 -2.23
CA ASN A 216 -16.42 14.21 -2.04
C ASN A 216 -15.85 14.22 -0.62
N GLU A 217 -15.77 13.04 -0.01
CA GLU A 217 -15.22 12.86 1.33
C GLU A 217 -14.21 11.71 1.33
N PHE A 218 -13.09 11.93 2.02
CA PHE A 218 -12.15 10.88 2.40
C PHE A 218 -12.51 10.39 3.80
N THR A 219 -12.34 9.10 4.05
CA THR A 219 -12.32 8.57 5.41
C THR A 219 -11.04 7.75 5.58
N ALA A 220 -10.28 8.07 6.62
CA ALA A 220 -9.05 7.40 7.00
C ALA A 220 -9.32 6.51 8.22
N LEU A 221 -8.85 5.28 8.17
CA LEU A 221 -8.87 4.32 9.27
C LEU A 221 -7.43 3.96 9.62
N GLU A 222 -7.13 3.88 10.90
CA GLU A 222 -5.86 3.37 11.42
C GLU A 222 -6.13 2.30 12.47
N LEU A 223 -5.38 1.20 12.39
CA LEU A 223 -5.50 0.07 13.31
C LEU A 223 -4.30 0.03 14.26
N TYR A 224 -4.58 -0.04 15.55
CA TYR A 224 -3.58 -0.10 16.63
C TYR A 224 -3.86 -1.29 17.55
N GLU A 225 -2.82 -1.96 18.03
CA GLU A 225 -2.96 -3.05 19.02
C GLU A 225 -3.10 -2.50 20.45
N GLY A 226 -2.47 -1.36 20.74
CA GLY A 226 -2.43 -0.74 22.06
C GLY A 226 -1.01 -0.39 22.48
N THR A 227 -0.78 -0.31 23.79
CA THR A 227 0.54 0.01 24.38
C THR A 227 1.44 -1.21 24.53
N GLU A 228 0.90 -2.42 24.43
CA GLU A 228 1.64 -3.68 24.50
C GLU A 228 1.46 -4.47 23.19
N GLN A 229 2.53 -5.15 22.76
CA GLN A 229 2.46 -6.08 21.64
C GLN A 229 2.08 -7.46 22.14
N TYR A 230 1.12 -8.13 21.49
CA TYR A 230 0.79 -9.51 21.85
C TYR A 230 1.95 -10.46 21.54
N ASN A 231 2.54 -10.34 20.35
CA ASN A 231 3.73 -11.10 19.97
C ASN A 231 4.58 -10.27 19.00
N ALA A 232 5.80 -9.95 19.44
CA ALA A 232 6.77 -9.12 18.70
C ALA A 232 7.55 -9.89 17.63
N THR A 233 7.63 -11.22 17.71
CA THR A 233 8.48 -12.03 16.82
C THR A 233 7.73 -12.54 15.60
N ALA A 234 6.46 -12.91 15.78
CA ALA A 234 5.64 -13.47 14.71
C ALA A 234 4.20 -12.97 14.76
N PHE A 235 3.62 -12.82 13.56
CA PHE A 235 2.21 -12.56 13.38
C PHE A 235 1.52 -13.84 12.86
N SER A 236 0.56 -14.36 13.62
CA SER A 236 -0.32 -15.46 13.19
C SER A 236 -1.77 -15.03 13.32
N SER A 237 -2.51 -15.06 12.20
CA SER A 237 -3.94 -14.76 12.19
C SER A 237 -4.77 -15.74 13.04
N LEU A 238 -4.25 -16.95 13.30
CA LEU A 238 -4.95 -18.01 14.03
C LEU A 238 -4.90 -17.85 15.56
N ASP A 239 -3.92 -17.09 16.07
CA ASP A 239 -3.61 -16.99 17.51
C ASP A 239 -3.75 -15.55 18.02
N ARG A 240 -4.72 -14.81 17.48
CA ARG A 240 -4.99 -13.41 17.84
C ARG A 240 -6.40 -13.26 18.41
N PRO A 241 -6.57 -13.36 19.74
CA PRO A 241 -7.90 -13.23 20.36
C PRO A 241 -8.40 -11.78 20.35
N GLN A 242 -7.51 -10.82 20.59
CA GLN A 242 -7.84 -9.40 20.74
C GLN A 242 -8.03 -8.72 19.38
N LEU A 243 -9.07 -7.88 19.29
CA LEU A 243 -9.29 -7.01 18.14
C LEU A 243 -8.47 -5.72 18.29
N PRO A 244 -7.90 -5.20 17.20
CA PRO A 244 -7.24 -3.91 17.22
C PRO A 244 -8.23 -2.77 17.47
N GLN A 245 -7.76 -1.71 18.11
CA GLN A 245 -8.45 -0.44 18.19
C GLN A 245 -8.42 0.23 16.81
N VAL A 246 -9.61 0.54 16.28
CA VAL A 246 -9.77 1.20 14.99
C VAL A 246 -10.11 2.67 15.23
N LEU A 247 -9.21 3.56 14.83
CA LEU A 247 -9.45 5.00 14.83
C LEU A 247 -9.90 5.41 13.44
N GLN A 248 -10.91 6.29 13.36
CA GLN A 248 -11.45 6.76 12.09
C GLN A 248 -11.69 8.27 12.12
N GLN A 249 -11.43 8.94 11.00
CA GLN A 249 -11.76 10.34 10.81
C GLN A 249 -12.05 10.62 9.35
N SER A 250 -13.03 11.48 9.08
CA SER A 250 -13.45 11.85 7.74
C SER A 250 -13.02 13.26 7.40
N TYR A 251 -12.78 13.53 6.13
CA TYR A 251 -12.28 14.78 5.58
C TYR A 251 -13.04 15.09 4.29
N ILE A 252 -13.14 16.36 3.95
CA ILE A 252 -13.78 16.85 2.72
C ILE A 252 -12.70 17.04 1.67
N PHE A 253 -13.01 16.67 0.43
CA PHE A 253 -12.14 16.90 -0.71
C PHE A 253 -12.89 17.70 -1.80
N PRO A 254 -12.32 18.81 -2.31
CA PRO A 254 -13.05 19.73 -3.18
C PRO A 254 -13.20 19.24 -4.63
N SER A 255 -12.58 18.12 -5.02
CA SER A 255 -12.61 17.61 -6.38
C SER A 255 -12.98 16.12 -6.44
N SER A 256 -13.35 15.64 -7.63
CA SER A 256 -13.55 14.22 -7.88
C SER A 256 -12.20 13.51 -8.07
N ILE A 257 -12.20 12.18 -8.00
CA ILE A 257 -11.00 11.34 -8.11
C ILE A 257 -11.19 10.35 -9.24
N SER A 258 -10.16 10.19 -10.07
CA SER A 258 -10.10 9.20 -11.16
C SER A 258 -9.26 7.99 -10.77
N ALA A 259 -8.15 8.19 -10.06
CA ALA A 259 -7.27 7.13 -9.58
C ALA A 259 -6.63 7.53 -8.25
N MET A 260 -6.29 6.55 -7.42
CA MET A 260 -5.63 6.76 -6.14
C MET A 260 -4.66 5.62 -5.85
N GLU A 261 -3.43 5.95 -5.46
CA GLU A 261 -2.38 4.98 -5.14
C GLU A 261 -1.43 5.56 -4.09
N VAL A 262 -0.65 4.72 -3.40
CA VAL A 262 0.33 5.15 -2.39
C VAL A 262 1.77 5.01 -2.91
N THR A 263 2.66 5.90 -2.47
CA THR A 263 4.11 5.78 -2.70
C THR A 263 4.70 4.57 -1.97
N ILE A 264 5.60 3.86 -2.63
CA ILE A 264 6.29 2.68 -2.09
C ILE A 264 7.80 2.79 -2.26
N THR A 265 8.52 2.42 -1.21
CA THR A 265 9.99 2.32 -1.14
C THR A 265 10.38 0.98 -0.51
N GLU A 266 11.65 0.60 -0.60
CA GLU A 266 12.09 -0.74 -0.21
C GLU A 266 12.01 -0.96 1.30
N ARG A 267 12.40 0.04 2.11
CA ARG A 267 12.42 -0.08 3.57
C ARG A 267 11.20 0.57 4.24
N GLY A 268 10.47 1.43 3.54
CA GLY A 268 9.31 2.12 4.10
C GLY A 268 9.67 3.10 5.23
N ILE A 269 10.81 3.76 5.10
CA ILE A 269 11.32 4.79 6.02
C ILE A 269 10.79 6.17 5.63
N THR A 270 10.83 6.51 4.33
CA THR A 270 10.32 7.80 3.85
C THR A 270 8.83 7.96 4.15
N SER A 271 8.37 9.22 4.27
CA SER A 271 6.95 9.54 4.39
C SER A 271 6.11 8.90 3.27
N ARG A 272 4.93 8.39 3.61
CA ARG A 272 3.96 7.89 2.64
C ARG A 272 3.10 9.03 2.11
N HIS A 273 3.03 9.17 0.79
CA HIS A 273 2.15 10.11 0.12
C HIS A 273 1.09 9.34 -0.69
N LEU A 274 -0.13 9.87 -0.69
CA LEU A 274 -1.20 9.45 -1.58
C LEU A 274 -1.10 10.24 -2.88
N LEU A 275 -1.02 9.51 -3.99
CA LEU A 275 -1.07 10.06 -5.33
C LEU A 275 -2.53 10.00 -5.80
N ILE A 276 -3.12 11.18 -6.01
CA ILE A 276 -4.52 11.34 -6.38
C ILE A 276 -4.58 11.89 -7.80
N GLY A 277 -5.13 11.09 -8.72
CA GLY A 277 -5.41 11.50 -10.09
C GLY A 277 -6.73 12.27 -10.15
N LEU A 278 -6.67 13.55 -10.50
CA LEU A 278 -7.84 14.40 -10.70
C LEU A 278 -8.41 14.23 -12.11
N PRO A 279 -9.72 14.49 -12.32
CA PRO A 279 -10.33 14.45 -13.65
C PRO A 279 -9.75 15.49 -14.62
N SER A 280 -9.13 16.56 -14.10
CA SER A 280 -8.38 17.54 -14.91
C SER A 280 -7.07 16.98 -15.50
N GLY A 281 -6.67 15.77 -15.10
CA GLY A 281 -5.41 15.14 -15.50
C GLY A 281 -4.21 15.53 -14.64
N ALA A 282 -4.38 16.43 -13.65
CA ALA A 282 -3.36 16.73 -12.66
C ALA A 282 -3.23 15.60 -11.63
N ILE A 283 -2.01 15.33 -11.17
CA ILE A 283 -1.72 14.33 -10.13
C ILE A 283 -1.27 15.03 -8.87
N LEU A 284 -2.10 14.99 -7.84
CA LEU A 284 -1.84 15.58 -6.53
C LEU A 284 -1.05 14.61 -5.65
N SER A 285 0.04 15.08 -5.03
CA SER A 285 0.74 14.36 -3.96
C SER A 285 0.26 14.87 -2.59
N LEU A 286 -0.53 14.05 -1.89
CA LEU A 286 -1.08 14.37 -0.58
C LEU A 286 -0.34 13.58 0.52
N PRO A 287 0.33 14.24 1.50
CA PRO A 287 0.97 13.54 2.60
C PRO A 287 -0.05 12.78 3.46
N LYS A 288 0.20 11.49 3.74
CA LYS A 288 -0.69 10.67 4.59
C LYS A 288 -0.82 11.24 6.01
N ALA A 289 0.20 11.94 6.51
CA ALA A 289 0.16 12.60 7.82
C ALA A 289 -0.95 13.66 7.95
N LEU A 290 -1.46 14.20 6.83
CA LEU A 290 -2.62 15.10 6.84
C LEU A 290 -3.94 14.35 7.09
N LEU A 291 -4.03 13.09 6.65
CA LEU A 291 -5.19 12.21 6.84
C LEU A 291 -4.96 11.27 8.04
N ASP A 292 -4.72 11.85 9.21
CA ASP A 292 -4.44 11.12 10.45
C ASP A 292 -5.67 11.19 11.38
N PRO A 293 -6.31 10.06 11.74
CA PRO A 293 -7.48 10.04 12.60
C PRO A 293 -7.28 10.60 14.01
N ARG A 294 -6.03 10.78 14.43
CA ARG A 294 -5.67 11.27 15.76
C ARG A 294 -5.59 12.80 15.84
N ARG A 295 -5.82 13.51 14.73
CA ARG A 295 -5.82 14.98 14.72
C ARG A 295 -6.94 15.50 15.63
N PRO A 296 -6.60 16.25 16.69
CA PRO A 296 -7.59 16.66 17.67
C PRO A 296 -8.44 17.82 17.14
N GLU A 297 -9.73 17.84 17.47
CA GLU A 297 -10.59 18.99 17.19
C GLU A 297 -10.17 20.22 18.02
N ILE A 298 -9.81 19.99 19.28
CA ILE A 298 -9.31 21.00 20.20
C ILE A 298 -7.88 20.59 20.62
N PRO A 299 -6.86 21.42 20.34
CA PRO A 299 -5.48 21.08 20.67
C PRO A 299 -5.26 20.89 22.17
N THR A 300 -4.55 19.83 22.53
CA THR A 300 -4.07 19.54 23.90
C THR A 300 -2.54 19.60 23.96
N GLU A 301 -1.96 19.74 25.15
CA GLU A 301 -0.50 19.77 25.32
C GLU A 301 0.17 18.50 24.78
N GLN A 302 -0.42 17.31 25.00
CA GLN A 302 0.10 16.06 24.44
C GLN A 302 0.08 16.06 22.91
N SER A 303 -1.00 16.57 22.29
CA SER A 303 -1.08 16.65 20.84
C SER A 303 -0.06 17.62 20.24
N ARG A 304 0.32 18.67 20.98
CA ARG A 304 1.36 19.64 20.59
C ARG A 304 2.74 19.02 20.71
N GLU A 305 3.01 18.25 21.75
CA GLU A 305 4.25 17.49 21.91
C GLU A 305 4.46 16.48 20.76
N GLU A 306 3.38 15.83 20.31
CA GLU A 306 3.40 14.94 19.14
C GLU A 306 3.45 15.66 17.78
N ASN A 307 3.42 17.00 17.77
CA ASN A 307 3.32 17.83 16.57
C ASN A 307 2.11 17.48 15.68
N LEU A 308 0.98 17.12 16.29
CA LEU A 308 -0.26 16.88 15.56
C LEU A 308 -0.90 18.20 15.14
N ILE A 309 -1.18 18.31 13.84
CA ILE A 309 -1.91 19.44 13.30
C ILE A 309 -3.38 19.30 13.74
N PRO A 310 -4.02 20.36 14.28
CA PRO A 310 -5.43 20.31 14.67
C PRO A 310 -6.30 19.89 13.50
N TYR A 311 -7.40 19.20 13.76
CA TYR A 311 -8.30 18.71 12.74
C TYR A 311 -8.84 19.89 11.91
N SER A 312 -8.62 19.78 10.60
CA SER A 312 -9.24 20.67 9.61
C SER A 312 -9.93 19.79 8.60
N PRO A 313 -11.28 19.86 8.48
CA PRO A 313 -12.04 18.98 7.61
C PRO A 313 -11.73 19.26 6.12
N ASP A 314 -11.37 20.48 5.76
CA ASP A 314 -11.16 20.85 4.36
C ASP A 314 -9.72 20.53 3.91
N VAL A 315 -9.58 19.54 3.02
CA VAL A 315 -8.30 19.16 2.43
C VAL A 315 -8.08 19.97 1.16
N GLN A 316 -7.31 21.03 1.30
CA GLN A 316 -7.03 21.97 0.23
C GLN A 316 -6.15 21.39 -0.88
N ILE A 317 -6.48 21.75 -2.12
CA ILE A 317 -5.67 21.43 -3.30
C ILE A 317 -4.76 22.62 -3.58
N HIS A 318 -3.46 22.38 -3.48
CA HIS A 318 -2.40 23.34 -3.76
C HIS A 318 -1.68 22.92 -5.04
N ALA A 319 -1.58 23.84 -6.02
CA ALA A 319 -1.00 23.54 -7.32
C ALA A 319 0.50 23.20 -7.22
N GLU A 320 1.19 23.68 -6.18
CA GLU A 320 2.59 23.36 -5.89
C GLU A 320 2.81 21.88 -5.56
N ARG A 321 1.74 21.14 -5.24
CA ARG A 321 1.78 19.70 -4.95
C ARG A 321 1.45 18.83 -6.16
N PHE A 322 1.27 19.41 -7.35
CA PHE A 322 1.09 18.64 -8.58
C PHE A 322 2.42 18.11 -9.09
N ILE A 323 2.54 16.78 -9.20
CA ILE A 323 3.80 16.13 -9.61
C ILE A 323 4.02 16.14 -11.12
N ASN A 324 3.00 16.52 -11.90
CA ASN A 324 3.05 16.54 -13.35
C ASN A 324 3.02 17.94 -13.96
N TYR A 325 3.07 19.00 -13.15
CA TYR A 325 3.10 20.39 -13.61
C TYR A 325 2.08 20.68 -14.74
N ASN A 326 2.53 20.78 -15.99
CA ASN A 326 1.73 21.04 -17.19
C ASN A 326 1.42 19.78 -18.04
N GLN A 327 1.91 18.61 -17.65
CA GLN A 327 1.74 17.34 -18.37
C GLN A 327 0.51 16.59 -17.86
N THR A 328 -0.67 17.06 -18.22
CA THR A 328 -1.95 16.44 -17.81
C THR A 328 -2.14 15.07 -18.44
N VAL A 329 -2.59 14.08 -17.66
CA VAL A 329 -2.91 12.74 -18.15
C VAL A 329 -4.41 12.60 -18.37
N SER A 330 -4.85 12.50 -19.63
CA SER A 330 -6.27 12.40 -19.96
C SER A 330 -6.84 11.04 -19.57
N ARG A 331 -8.06 11.02 -19.02
CA ARG A 331 -8.81 9.81 -18.62
C ARG A 331 -7.95 8.80 -17.86
N MET A 332 -7.35 9.25 -16.75
CA MET A 332 -6.50 8.41 -15.92
C MET A 332 -7.27 7.18 -15.42
N ARG A 333 -6.73 5.99 -15.69
CA ARG A 333 -7.32 4.71 -15.29
C ARG A 333 -6.63 4.13 -14.06
N GLY A 334 -5.35 4.41 -13.88
CA GLY A 334 -4.59 3.95 -12.72
C GLY A 334 -3.24 4.66 -12.59
N ILE A 335 -2.67 4.50 -11.41
CA ILE A 335 -1.31 4.94 -11.07
C ILE A 335 -0.58 3.71 -10.57
N TYR A 336 0.63 3.47 -11.07
CA TYR A 336 1.52 2.44 -10.60
C TYR A 336 2.71 3.08 -9.89
N THR A 337 3.11 2.48 -8.78
CA THR A 337 4.23 2.94 -7.95
C THR A 337 5.20 1.81 -7.71
N ALA A 338 6.49 2.06 -7.88
CA ALA A 338 7.56 1.09 -7.67
C ALA A 338 8.74 1.70 -6.89
N PRO A 339 9.44 0.90 -6.06
CA PRO A 339 10.69 1.32 -5.45
C PRO A 339 11.76 1.49 -6.53
N SER A 340 12.67 2.45 -6.33
CA SER A 340 13.75 2.77 -7.29
C SER A 340 15.12 2.20 -6.91
N GLY A 341 15.27 1.65 -5.70
CA GLY A 341 16.54 1.31 -5.06
C GLY A 341 17.09 2.39 -4.11
N LEU A 342 16.63 3.64 -4.23
CA LEU A 342 16.89 4.70 -3.25
C LEU A 342 15.68 4.86 -2.33
N GLU A 343 15.91 5.03 -1.04
CA GLU A 343 14.82 5.09 -0.05
C GLU A 343 14.06 6.42 -0.11
N SER A 344 14.69 7.49 -0.62
CA SER A 344 14.03 8.78 -0.76
C SER A 344 13.15 8.91 -2.01
N THR A 345 13.22 7.96 -2.94
CA THR A 345 12.64 8.14 -4.29
C THR A 345 11.68 7.01 -4.67
N CYS A 346 10.56 7.35 -5.30
CA CYS A 346 9.55 6.41 -5.79
C CYS A 346 9.32 6.63 -7.29
N LEU A 347 9.35 5.56 -8.08
CA LEU A 347 9.01 5.60 -9.51
C LEU A 347 7.49 5.57 -9.65
N VAL A 348 6.94 6.51 -10.40
CA VAL A 348 5.50 6.66 -10.61
C VAL A 348 5.21 6.59 -12.11
N VAL A 349 4.23 5.75 -12.48
CA VAL A 349 3.67 5.69 -13.83
C VAL A 349 2.17 5.87 -13.74
N ALA A 350 1.65 6.98 -14.26
CA ALA A 350 0.22 7.18 -14.44
C ALA A 350 -0.18 6.77 -15.86
N TYR A 351 -1.25 5.99 -15.97
CA TYR A 351 -1.72 5.49 -17.26
C TYR A 351 -3.23 5.73 -17.44
N GLY A 352 -3.60 6.19 -18.62
CA GLY A 352 -4.96 6.57 -18.99
C GLY A 352 -5.15 6.45 -20.49
N LEU A 353 -5.61 7.53 -21.13
CA LEU A 353 -5.41 7.75 -22.56
C LEU A 353 -3.91 7.96 -22.85
N ASP A 354 -3.27 8.76 -22.00
CA ASP A 354 -1.86 9.10 -22.06
C ASP A 354 -1.07 8.28 -21.03
N ILE A 355 0.26 8.22 -21.21
CA ILE A 355 1.19 7.60 -20.25
C ILE A 355 2.13 8.69 -19.76
N TYR A 356 2.23 8.83 -18.44
CA TYR A 356 3.16 9.75 -17.78
C TYR A 356 4.02 8.98 -16.79
N GLN A 357 5.33 9.22 -16.82
CA GLN A 357 6.29 8.62 -15.92
C GLN A 357 7.11 9.70 -15.24
N THR A 358 7.30 9.57 -13.93
CA THR A 358 8.15 10.48 -13.15
C THR A 358 8.72 9.80 -11.91
N ARG A 359 9.52 10.56 -11.15
CA ARG A 359 10.01 10.21 -9.82
C ARG A 359 9.40 11.16 -8.80
N VAL A 360 9.03 10.65 -7.64
CA VAL A 360 8.50 11.45 -6.54
C VAL A 360 9.41 11.28 -5.32
N TYR A 361 9.58 12.36 -4.55
CA TYR A 361 10.46 12.46 -3.38
C TYR A 361 9.67 12.87 -2.13
N PRO A 362 8.96 11.94 -1.46
CA PRO A 362 8.04 12.28 -0.37
C PRO A 362 8.71 13.06 0.79
N SER A 363 9.92 12.67 1.16
CA SER A 363 10.71 13.31 2.23
C SER A 363 11.93 14.09 1.69
N LYS A 364 11.87 14.54 0.43
CA LYS A 364 13.03 15.07 -0.33
C LYS A 364 14.16 14.04 -0.46
N GLN A 365 15.16 14.33 -1.28
CA GLN A 365 16.29 13.43 -1.54
C GLN A 365 17.32 13.49 -0.39
N PHE A 366 17.06 12.79 0.71
CA PHE A 366 17.93 12.78 1.88
C PHE A 366 19.13 11.82 1.76
N ASP A 367 19.10 10.90 0.80
CA ASP A 367 20.14 9.90 0.53
C ASP A 367 21.01 10.26 -0.71
N VAL A 368 20.81 11.45 -1.27
CA VAL A 368 21.61 12.00 -2.37
C VAL A 368 22.17 13.36 -1.95
N LEU A 369 23.38 13.67 -2.42
CA LEU A 369 23.94 14.99 -2.25
C LEU A 369 23.06 16.02 -2.96
N LYS A 370 22.93 17.21 -2.38
CA LYS A 370 22.09 18.25 -2.98
C LYS A 370 22.58 18.63 -4.38
N ASP A 371 21.64 18.91 -5.27
CA ASP A 371 21.95 19.37 -6.62
C ASP A 371 22.67 20.74 -6.63
N ASP A 372 22.44 21.57 -5.61
CA ASP A 372 23.02 22.90 -5.43
C ASP A 372 24.28 22.91 -4.55
N TYR A 373 24.96 21.76 -4.42
CA TYR A 373 26.15 21.65 -3.57
C TYR A 373 27.33 22.47 -4.11
N ASP A 374 27.83 23.41 -3.31
CA ASP A 374 28.97 24.26 -3.69
C ASP A 374 30.32 23.56 -3.46
N TYR A 375 30.74 22.81 -4.47
CA TYR A 375 32.05 22.15 -4.49
C TYR A 375 33.22 23.15 -4.47
N VAL A 376 33.05 24.35 -5.01
CA VAL A 376 34.12 25.35 -5.11
C VAL A 376 34.42 25.94 -3.73
N LEU A 377 33.38 26.28 -2.97
CA LEU A 377 33.52 26.78 -1.60
C LEU A 377 34.33 25.81 -0.74
N ILE A 378 33.93 24.54 -0.68
CA ILE A 378 34.58 23.56 0.19
C ILE A 378 36.03 23.29 -0.25
N SER A 379 36.25 23.19 -1.56
CA SER A 379 37.60 23.03 -2.10
C SER A 379 38.49 24.22 -1.73
N SER A 380 37.97 25.45 -1.87
CA SER A 380 38.71 26.67 -1.53
C SER A 380 39.05 26.77 -0.04
N VAL A 381 38.10 26.42 0.83
CA VAL A 381 38.31 26.40 2.29
C VAL A 381 39.35 25.36 2.68
N LEU A 382 39.32 24.16 2.07
CA LEU A 382 40.33 23.12 2.31
C LEU A 382 41.73 23.59 1.95
N PHE A 383 41.91 24.18 0.75
CA PHE A 383 43.19 24.77 0.37
C PHE A 383 43.61 25.88 1.33
N GLY A 384 42.68 26.78 1.69
CA GLY A 384 42.92 27.85 2.65
C GLY A 384 43.43 27.32 4.00
N LEU A 385 42.81 26.28 4.54
CA LEU A 385 43.23 25.63 5.79
C LEU A 385 44.59 24.95 5.68
N VAL A 386 44.88 24.30 4.55
CA VAL A 386 46.20 23.68 4.30
C VAL A 386 47.29 24.74 4.27
N PHE A 387 47.09 25.83 3.53
CA PHE A 387 48.05 26.94 3.47
C PHE A 387 48.22 27.61 4.82
N ALA A 388 47.12 27.91 5.53
CA ALA A 388 47.16 28.47 6.87
C ALA A 388 47.94 27.57 7.85
N THR A 389 47.76 26.26 7.77
CA THR A 389 48.48 25.28 8.60
C THR A 389 49.98 25.27 8.30
N MET A 390 50.37 25.31 7.02
CA MET A 390 51.80 25.38 6.65
C MET A 390 52.46 26.67 7.13
N ILE A 391 51.78 27.81 6.97
CA ILE A 391 52.28 29.12 7.39
C ILE A 391 52.40 29.17 8.92
N THR A 392 51.35 28.77 9.65
CA THR A 392 51.35 28.76 11.12
C THR A 392 52.36 27.79 11.73
N LYS A 393 52.57 26.61 11.13
CA LYS A 393 53.63 25.67 11.53
C LYS A 393 55.01 26.35 11.47
N ARG A 394 55.31 27.03 10.36
CA ARG A 394 56.59 27.72 10.19
C ARG A 394 56.74 28.89 11.16
N LEU A 395 55.69 29.70 11.35
CA LEU A 395 55.66 30.78 12.33
C LEU A 395 55.88 30.27 13.76
N ALA A 396 55.28 29.14 14.13
CA ALA A 396 55.43 28.54 15.45
C ALA A 396 56.86 28.02 15.69
N GLN A 397 57.47 27.35 14.70
CA GLN A 397 58.86 26.90 14.77
C GLN A 397 59.82 28.08 14.98
N VAL A 398 59.65 29.16 14.20
CA VAL A 398 60.45 30.38 14.34
C VAL A 398 60.24 31.02 15.72
N LYS A 399 58.99 31.13 16.20
CA LYS A 399 58.68 31.69 17.51
C LYS A 399 59.28 30.88 18.67
N LEU A 400 59.20 29.55 18.61
CA LEU A 400 59.79 28.67 19.62
C LEU A 400 61.31 28.74 19.61
N LEU A 401 61.94 28.77 18.43
CA LEU A 401 63.38 28.95 18.30
C LEU A 401 63.82 30.28 18.92
N ASN A 402 63.17 31.39 18.57
CA ASN A 402 63.48 32.71 19.15
C ASN A 402 63.27 32.77 20.67
N ARG A 403 62.34 31.98 21.22
CA ARG A 403 62.13 31.87 22.67
C ARG A 403 63.21 31.04 23.36
N ALA A 404 63.72 30.00 22.70
CA ALA A 404 64.76 29.12 23.25
C ALA A 404 66.16 29.73 23.19
N TRP A 405 66.40 30.68 22.27
CA TRP A 405 67.66 31.39 22.11
C TRP A 405 67.70 32.75 22.85
N ARG A 406 66.70 33.01 23.70
CA ARG A 406 66.73 34.01 24.76
C ARG A 406 67.10 33.33 26.06
#